data_AF-A0A1I5JYK9-F1
#
_entry.id   AF-A0A1I5JYK9-F1
#
_cell.length_a   1.000
_cell.length_b   1.000
_cell.length_c   1.000
_cell.angle_alpha   90.00
_cell.angle_beta   90.00
_cell.angle_gamma   90.00
#
_symmetry.space_group_name_H-M   'P 1'
#
loop_
_entity.id
_entity.type
_entity.pdbx_description
1 polymer ?
#
loop_
_entity_poly.entity_id
_entity_poly.type
_entity_poly.pdbx_seq_one_letter_code
_entity_poly.pdbx_strand_id
1 'polypeptide(L)'
;MLINCHYPVTANSFVLQYGIIVKRSDRLPDADETARKIGEFIKIGFEQDVQIWRNKTRIDNPLLCEEDGPVYQLRRWYEQFYVDVADVTPEMVDRFEYEIDTTRPNEAWRREVEANLAAANGNA
;
A
#
# COMPACT_ATOMS: atom_id res chain seq x y z
N MET A 1 -9.75 7.92 -7.53
CA MET A 1 -9.99 6.58 -6.94
C MET A 1 -9.07 5.60 -7.64
N LEU A 2 -8.35 4.79 -6.86
CA LEU A 2 -7.58 3.64 -7.33
C LEU A 2 -8.31 2.37 -6.88
N ILE A 3 -8.46 1.42 -7.78
CA ILE A 3 -8.90 0.06 -7.48
C ILE A 3 -7.67 -0.84 -7.53
N ASN A 4 -7.50 -1.69 -6.51
CA ASN A 4 -6.51 -2.76 -6.46
C ASN A 4 -7.25 -4.06 -6.13
N CYS A 5 -7.30 -5.01 -7.05
CA CYS A 5 -7.97 -6.29 -6.83
C CYS A 5 -7.21 -7.45 -7.46
N HIS A 6 -7.47 -8.66 -6.97
CA HIS A 6 -6.83 -9.86 -7.46
C HIS A 6 -7.76 -11.07 -7.37
N TYR A 7 -7.45 -12.10 -8.15
CA TYR A 7 -8.06 -13.41 -8.01
C TYR A 7 -7.01 -14.51 -8.22
N PRO A 8 -7.06 -15.61 -7.46
CA PRO A 8 -6.13 -16.72 -7.61
C PRO A 8 -6.41 -17.47 -8.91
N VAL A 9 -5.34 -17.87 -9.61
CA VAL A 9 -5.40 -18.83 -10.72
C VAL A 9 -5.02 -20.21 -10.19
N THR A 10 -3.98 -20.27 -9.37
CA THR A 10 -3.56 -21.45 -8.61
C THR A 10 -3.14 -21.02 -7.20
N ALA A 11 -2.76 -21.98 -6.34
CA ALA A 11 -2.20 -21.65 -5.03
C ALA A 11 -0.90 -20.81 -5.10
N ASN A 12 -0.18 -20.84 -6.24
CA ASN A 12 1.10 -20.16 -6.44
C ASN A 12 1.06 -19.11 -7.55
N SER A 13 -0.12 -18.73 -8.04
CA SER A 13 -0.26 -17.69 -9.07
C SER A 13 -1.62 -17.00 -8.98
N PHE A 14 -1.64 -15.70 -9.23
CA PHE A 14 -2.85 -14.89 -9.22
C PHE A 14 -2.77 -13.83 -10.31
N VAL A 15 -3.92 -13.33 -10.74
CA VAL A 15 -4.02 -12.14 -11.59
C VAL A 15 -4.24 -10.94 -10.71
N LEU A 16 -3.43 -9.90 -10.93
CA LEU A 16 -3.57 -8.59 -10.30
C LEU A 16 -4.14 -7.60 -11.32
N GLN A 17 -5.18 -6.87 -10.94
CA GLN A 17 -5.80 -5.84 -11.76
C GLN A 17 -5.89 -4.54 -10.97
N TYR A 18 -5.65 -3.43 -11.66
CA TYR A 18 -5.82 -2.10 -11.09
C TYR A 18 -6.46 -1.15 -12.09
N GLY A 19 -7.19 -0.16 -11.57
CA GLY A 19 -7.90 0.83 -12.37
C GLY A 19 -7.95 2.17 -11.67
N ILE A 20 -7.88 3.26 -12.43
CA ILE A 20 -7.80 4.62 -11.88
C ILE A 20 -8.87 5.50 -12.52
N ILE A 21 -9.66 6.16 -11.68
CA ILE A 21 -10.61 7.19 -12.11
C ILE A 21 -10.25 8.49 -11.40
N VAL A 22 -10.05 9.56 -12.17
CA VAL A 22 -9.70 10.89 -11.65
C VAL A 22 -10.90 11.81 -11.81
N LYS A 23 -11.20 12.59 -10.76
CA LYS A 23 -12.24 13.62 -10.84
C LYS A 23 -11.74 14.75 -11.74
N ARG A 24 -12.47 15.03 -12.81
CA ARG A 24 -12.22 16.16 -13.69
C ARG A 24 -12.34 17.47 -12.90
N SER A 25 -11.42 18.41 -13.15
CA SER A 25 -11.45 19.73 -12.53
C SER A 25 -12.32 20.68 -13.35
N ASP A 26 -13.24 21.39 -12.70
CA ASP A 26 -14.07 22.41 -13.36
C ASP A 26 -13.33 23.76 -13.54
N ARG A 27 -12.13 23.89 -12.97
CA ARG A 27 -11.36 25.15 -12.92
C ARG A 27 -10.21 25.21 -13.91
N LEU A 28 -9.90 24.09 -14.57
CA LEU A 28 -8.77 24.00 -15.50
C LEU A 28 -9.28 23.94 -16.94
N PRO A 29 -8.71 24.74 -17.86
CA PRO A 29 -9.08 24.69 -19.28
C PRO A 29 -8.70 23.35 -19.94
N ASP A 30 -7.67 22.68 -19.43
CA ASP A 30 -7.11 21.40 -19.89
C ASP A 30 -7.45 20.22 -18.96
N ALA A 31 -8.63 20.29 -18.31
CA ALA A 31 -9.02 19.38 -17.24
C ALA A 31 -8.86 17.88 -17.57
N ASP A 32 -9.13 17.48 -18.81
CA ASP A 32 -9.05 16.08 -19.23
C ASP A 32 -7.60 15.62 -19.40
N GLU A 33 -6.72 16.47 -19.94
CA GLU A 33 -5.29 16.18 -20.05
C GLU A 33 -4.64 16.12 -18.66
N THR A 34 -4.96 17.07 -17.80
CA THR A 34 -4.51 17.07 -16.40
C THR A 34 -4.99 15.80 -15.67
N ALA A 35 -6.25 15.42 -15.82
CA ALA A 35 -6.78 14.19 -15.23
C ALA A 35 -6.03 12.94 -15.72
N ARG A 36 -5.71 12.87 -17.02
CA ARG A 36 -4.91 11.76 -17.57
C ARG A 36 -3.50 11.71 -16.98
N LYS A 37 -2.81 12.85 -16.88
CA LYS A 37 -1.46 12.93 -16.28
C LYS A 37 -1.47 12.49 -14.81
N ILE A 38 -2.48 12.88 -14.04
CA ILE A 38 -2.66 12.42 -12.66
C ILE A 38 -2.87 10.90 -12.63
N GLY A 39 -3.68 10.36 -13.55
CA GLY A 39 -3.89 8.92 -13.69
C GLY A 39 -2.58 8.15 -13.93
N GLU A 40 -1.76 8.61 -14.89
CA GLU A 40 -0.45 8.01 -15.18
C GLU A 40 0.51 8.11 -13.98
N PHE A 41 0.49 9.23 -13.25
CA PHE A 41 1.32 9.37 -12.05
C PHE A 41 0.93 8.38 -10.94
N ILE A 42 -0.37 8.21 -10.67
CA ILE A 42 -0.86 7.23 -9.69
C ILE A 42 -0.48 5.81 -10.13
N LYS A 43 -0.55 5.51 -11.43
CA LYS A 43 -0.13 4.23 -11.98
C LYS A 43 1.35 3.94 -11.70
N ILE A 44 2.24 4.93 -11.88
CA ILE A 44 3.67 4.75 -11.57
C ILE A 44 3.86 4.34 -10.10
N GLY A 45 3.16 5.00 -9.18
CA GLY A 45 3.19 4.62 -7.75
C GLY A 45 2.74 3.18 -7.51
N PHE A 46 1.62 2.76 -8.11
CA PHE A 46 1.15 1.38 -7.98
C PHE A 46 2.13 0.35 -8.56
N GLU A 47 2.81 0.67 -9.66
CA GLU A 47 3.80 -0.22 -10.27
C GLU A 47 5.06 -0.38 -9.41
N GLN A 48 5.37 0.56 -8.51
CA GLN A 48 6.43 0.38 -7.51
C GLN A 48 6.08 -0.75 -6.53
N ASP A 49 4.84 -0.84 -6.06
CA ASP A 49 4.38 -1.96 -5.22
C ASP A 49 4.48 -3.30 -5.97
N VAL A 50 4.14 -3.31 -7.27
CA VAL A 50 4.24 -4.52 -8.12
C VAL A 50 5.68 -5.02 -8.21
N GLN A 51 6.68 -4.15 -8.28
CA GLN A 51 8.08 -4.56 -8.28
C GLN A 51 8.45 -5.29 -6.98
N ILE A 52 7.98 -4.79 -5.83
CA ILE A 52 8.22 -5.44 -4.54
C ILE A 52 7.51 -6.79 -4.47
N TRP A 53 6.23 -6.87 -4.86
CA TRP A 53 5.48 -8.13 -4.84
C TRP A 53 6.07 -9.22 -5.72
N ARG A 54 6.64 -8.86 -6.87
CA ARG A 54 7.32 -9.80 -7.78
C ARG A 54 8.64 -10.35 -7.22
N ASN A 55 9.29 -9.63 -6.31
CA ASN A 55 10.65 -9.92 -5.86
C ASN A 55 10.74 -10.19 -4.35
N LYS A 56 9.65 -10.62 -3.71
CA LYS A 56 9.59 -10.97 -2.29
C LYS A 56 9.13 -12.40 -2.08
N THR A 57 9.25 -12.88 -0.85
CA THR A 57 8.65 -14.14 -0.39
C THR A 57 7.65 -13.90 0.75
N ARG A 58 6.80 -14.89 1.04
CA ARG A 58 5.93 -14.89 2.22
C ARG A 58 6.78 -15.20 3.46
N ILE A 59 6.55 -14.45 4.54
CA ILE A 59 7.17 -14.68 5.85
C ILE A 59 6.05 -14.91 6.86
N ASP A 60 5.95 -16.12 7.38
CA ASP A 60 4.84 -16.53 8.26
C ASP A 60 4.95 -15.94 9.66
N ASN A 61 6.18 -15.80 10.15
CA ASN A 61 6.50 -15.14 11.43
C ASN A 61 7.36 -13.89 11.15
N PRO A 62 6.74 -12.76 10.73
CA PRO A 62 7.49 -11.53 10.48
C PRO A 62 8.06 -10.99 11.79
N LEU A 63 9.31 -10.54 11.76
CA LEU A 63 9.91 -9.77 12.84
C LEU A 63 9.40 -8.33 12.75
N LEU A 64 8.66 -7.88 13.76
CA LEU A 64 8.02 -6.56 13.77
C LEU A 64 8.78 -5.57 14.65
N CYS A 65 8.82 -4.29 14.25
CA CYS A 65 9.28 -3.17 15.07
C CYS A 65 8.11 -2.36 15.64
N GLU A 66 8.41 -1.31 16.42
CA GLU A 66 7.38 -0.47 17.07
C GLU A 66 6.51 0.28 16.05
N GLU A 67 7.10 0.61 14.90
CA GLU A 67 6.48 1.37 13.81
C GLU A 67 5.67 0.50 12.83
N ASP A 68 5.71 -0.82 12.98
CA ASP A 68 4.91 -1.72 12.14
C ASP A 68 3.42 -1.63 12.47
N GLY A 69 2.61 -1.75 11.42
CA GLY A 69 1.17 -1.89 11.58
C GLY A 69 0.75 -3.22 12.22
N PRO A 70 -0.55 -3.43 12.44
CA PRO A 70 -1.10 -4.60 13.11
C PRO A 70 -1.14 -5.84 12.19
N VAL A 71 0.03 -6.34 11.76
CA VAL A 71 0.18 -7.41 10.76
C VAL A 71 -0.52 -8.70 11.16
N TYR A 72 -0.45 -9.09 12.44
CA TYR A 72 -1.09 -10.31 12.93
C TYR A 72 -2.61 -10.19 12.97
N GLN A 73 -3.15 -9.04 13.36
CA GLN A 73 -4.58 -8.77 13.36
C GLN A 73 -5.13 -8.74 11.93
N LEU A 74 -4.38 -8.17 10.99
CA LEU A 74 -4.72 -8.21 9.56
C LEU A 74 -4.77 -9.65 9.03
N ARG A 75 -3.77 -10.48 9.35
CA ARG A 75 -3.75 -11.90 8.95
C ARG A 75 -4.90 -12.68 9.59
N ARG A 76 -5.18 -12.44 10.88
CA ARG A 76 -6.30 -13.06 11.58
C ARG A 76 -7.64 -12.69 10.95
N TRP A 77 -7.82 -11.42 10.59
CA TRP A 77 -9.00 -10.97 9.86
C TRP A 77 -9.12 -11.66 8.49
N TYR A 78 -8.01 -11.80 7.76
CA TYR A 78 -8.01 -12.43 6.44
C TYR A 78 -8.28 -13.94 6.47
N GLU A 79 -7.96 -14.61 7.58
CA GLU A 79 -8.18 -16.05 7.78
C GLU A 79 -9.67 -16.46 7.68
N GLN A 80 -10.60 -15.54 7.99
CA GLN A 80 -12.04 -15.81 7.91
C GLN A 80 -12.49 -16.31 6.52
N PHE A 81 -11.76 -15.96 5.46
CA PHE A 81 -12.08 -16.35 4.09
C PHE A 81 -11.55 -17.74 3.70
N TYR A 82 -10.85 -18.42 4.62
CA TYR A 82 -10.22 -19.73 4.42
C TYR A 82 -10.75 -20.82 5.37
N VAL A 83 -11.73 -20.48 6.21
CA VAL A 83 -12.45 -21.42 7.07
C VAL A 83 -13.92 -21.50 6.65
N ASP A 84 -14.63 -22.54 7.09
CA ASP A 84 -16.08 -22.59 6.90
C ASP A 84 -16.75 -21.46 7.69
N VAL A 85 -17.86 -20.92 7.17
CA VAL A 85 -18.59 -19.80 7.81
C VAL A 85 -19.00 -20.12 9.25
N ALA A 86 -19.23 -21.40 9.57
CA ALA A 86 -19.57 -21.84 10.92
C ALA A 86 -18.39 -21.74 11.91
N ASP A 87 -17.15 -21.71 11.41
CA ASP A 87 -15.92 -21.69 12.20
C ASP A 87 -15.30 -20.29 12.31
N VAL A 88 -15.92 -19.26 11.71
CA VAL A 88 -15.47 -17.88 11.84
C VAL A 88 -15.63 -17.42 13.29
N THR A 89 -14.52 -17.00 13.90
CA THR A 89 -14.48 -16.57 15.30
C THR A 89 -14.67 -15.06 15.46
N PRO A 90 -15.17 -14.56 16.61
CA PRO A 90 -15.38 -13.13 16.83
C PRO A 90 -14.12 -12.28 16.61
N GLU A 91 -12.96 -12.75 17.04
CA GLU A 91 -11.70 -12.01 16.88
C GLU A 91 -11.22 -11.84 15.43
N MET A 92 -11.79 -12.58 14.47
CA MET A 92 -11.55 -12.39 13.04
C MET A 92 -12.41 -11.27 12.43
N VAL A 93 -13.55 -10.94 13.02
CA VAL A 93 -14.56 -10.03 12.41
C VAL A 93 -14.87 -8.80 13.26
N ASP A 94 -14.59 -8.85 14.56
CA ASP A 94 -14.81 -7.73 15.47
C ASP A 94 -14.00 -6.50 15.03
N ARG A 95 -14.59 -5.33 15.25
CA ARG A 95 -13.97 -4.05 14.91
C ARG A 95 -12.64 -3.90 15.66
N PHE A 96 -11.57 -3.74 14.89
CA PHE A 96 -10.24 -3.47 15.39
C PHE A 96 -9.73 -2.16 14.78
N GLU A 97 -9.21 -1.28 15.62
CA GLU A 97 -8.64 0.01 15.22
C GLU A 97 -7.22 0.13 15.76
N TYR A 98 -6.33 0.68 14.94
CA TYR A 98 -4.94 0.95 15.31
C TYR A 98 -4.45 2.16 14.54
N GLU A 99 -3.90 3.14 15.25
CA GLU A 99 -3.30 4.34 14.68
C GLU A 99 -1.80 4.33 15.03
N ILE A 100 -0.96 4.58 14.02
CA ILE A 100 0.49 4.65 14.19
C ILE A 100 0.86 6.13 14.40
N ASP A 101 1.53 6.44 15.51
CA ASP A 101 2.17 7.75 15.68
C ASP A 101 3.37 7.85 14.73
N THR A 102 3.21 8.64 13.67
CA THR A 102 4.24 8.84 12.65
C THR A 102 5.21 9.96 12.97
N THR A 103 5.17 10.55 14.17
CA THR A 103 6.04 11.68 14.55
C THR A 103 7.52 11.31 14.45
N ARG A 104 7.94 10.21 15.12
CA ARG A 104 9.33 9.74 15.09
C ARG A 104 9.80 9.28 13.69
N PRO A 105 9.04 8.45 12.94
CA PRO A 105 9.39 8.10 11.56
C PRO A 105 9.59 9.33 10.67
N ASN A 106 8.71 10.33 10.76
CA ASN A 106 8.82 11.54 9.96
C ASN A 106 10.06 12.37 10.29
N GLU A 107 10.45 12.48 11.56
CA GLU A 107 11.69 13.16 11.96
C GLU A 107 12.94 12.46 11.41
N ALA A 108 12.93 11.13 11.35
CA ALA A 108 14.03 10.36 10.76
C ALA A 108 14.10 10.58 9.24
N TRP A 109 12.97 10.47 8.53
CA TRP A 109 12.92 10.69 7.08
C TRP A 109 13.27 12.12 6.67
N ARG A 110 12.88 13.14 7.46
CA ARG A 110 13.29 14.53 7.19
C ARG A 110 14.80 14.72 7.25
N ARG A 111 15.46 14.14 8.26
CA ARG A 111 16.93 14.17 8.37
C ARG A 111 17.60 13.49 7.18
N GLU A 112 17.05 12.37 6.71
CA GLU A 112 17.55 11.68 5.52
C GLU A 112 17.39 12.54 4.25
N VAL A 113 16.22 13.18 4.07
CA VAL A 113 15.98 14.09 2.94
C VAL A 113 16.94 15.28 2.96
N GLU A 114 17.17 15.90 4.12
CA GLU A 114 18.14 16.99 4.29
C GLU A 114 19.56 16.56 3.91
N ALA A 115 19.99 15.38 4.36
CA ALA A 115 21.29 14.81 4.02
C ALA A 115 21.43 14.56 2.50
N ASN A 116 20.38 14.02 1.87
CA ASN A 116 20.37 13.75 0.43
C ASN A 116 20.45 15.04 -0.40
N LEU A 117 19.75 16.11 0.01
CA LEU A 117 19.83 17.42 -0.64
C LEU A 117 21.21 18.06 -0.48
N ALA A 118 21.82 17.96 0.70
CA ALA A 118 23.17 18.46 0.94
C ALA A 118 24.21 17.74 0.06
N ALA A 119 24.12 16.41 -0.05
CA ALA A 119 25.00 15.61 -0.90
C ALA A 119 24.83 15.93 -2.39
N ALA A 120 23.61 16.18 -2.85
CA ALA A 120 23.34 16.56 -4.24
C ALA A 120 23.93 17.93 -4.60
N ASN A 121 23.86 18.90 -3.68
CA ASN A 121 24.39 20.25 -3.89
C ASN A 121 25.92 20.35 -3.74
N GLY A 122 26.56 19.42 -3.01
CA GLY A 122 28.02 19.36 -2.85
C GLY A 122 28.77 18.69 -3.99
N ASN A 123 28.06 18.04 -4.92
CA ASN A 123 28.61 17.39 -6.12
C ASN A 123 28.41 18.23 -7.41
N ALA A 124 28.02 19.51 -7.27
CA ALA A 124 27.92 20.50 -8.35
C ALA A 124 29.01 21.56 -8.19
#